data_AF-A0A368UI41-F1
#
_entry.id   AF-A0A368UI41-F1
#
_cell.length_a   1.000
_cell.length_b   1.000
_cell.length_c   1.000
_cell.angle_alpha   90.00
_cell.angle_beta   90.00
_cell.angle_gamma   90.00
#
_symmetry.space_group_name_H-M   'P 1'
#
loop_
_entity.id
_entity.type
_entity.pdbx_description
1 polymer ?
#
loop_
_entity_poly.entity_id
_entity_poly.type
_entity_poly.pdbx_seq_one_letter_code
_entity_poly.pdbx_strand_id
1 'polypeptide(L)'
;MIHKQDFRAHNRKSFIQPFEKVNDKILLMESSQLVNLAKSKCYTGGISEHMKSLIADIRGFSSGATPFTYLGIPLFKGKPRVIHLQPIADHKIRLKMAR
;
A
#
# COMPACT_ATOMS: atom_id res chain seq x y z
N MET A 1 40.26 18.59 1.70
CA MET A 1 39.14 19.26 2.40
C MET A 1 37.85 18.76 1.80
N ILE A 2 37.17 17.80 2.44
CA ILE A 2 35.88 17.31 1.94
C ILE A 2 34.83 18.37 2.26
N HIS A 3 34.11 18.82 1.23
CA HIS A 3 33.17 19.93 1.32
C HIS A 3 32.04 19.57 2.30
N LYS A 4 31.60 20.51 3.16
CA LYS A 4 30.55 20.26 4.18
C LYS A 4 29.26 19.62 3.63
N GLN A 5 29.02 19.75 2.33
CA GLN A 5 27.89 19.12 1.65
C GLN A 5 28.03 17.58 1.53
N ASP A 6 29.25 17.06 1.34
CA ASP A 6 29.49 15.63 1.18
C ASP A 6 29.31 14.86 2.50
N PHE A 7 29.65 15.49 3.64
CA PHE A 7 29.44 14.90 4.96
C PHE A 7 27.95 14.66 5.27
N ARG A 8 27.06 15.55 4.80
CA ARG A 8 25.59 15.38 4.93
C ARG A 8 25.04 14.25 4.05
N ALA A 9 25.69 13.94 2.92
CA ALA A 9 25.28 12.84 2.06
C ALA A 9 25.75 11.49 2.61
N HIS A 10 26.96 11.43 3.15
CA HIS A 10 27.53 10.19 3.71
C HIS A 10 26.80 9.73 4.99
N ASN A 11 26.44 10.66 5.88
CA ASN A 11 25.78 10.30 7.14
C ASN A 11 24.31 9.86 6.97
N ARG A 12 23.68 10.14 5.81
CA ARG A 12 22.35 9.61 5.50
C ARG A 12 22.38 8.16 5.00
N LYS A 13 23.46 7.71 4.34
CA LYS A 13 23.50 6.34 3.80
C LYS A 13 23.79 5.30 4.88
N SER A 14 24.64 5.60 5.86
CA SER A 14 24.96 4.65 6.94
C SER A 14 23.80 4.46 7.94
N PHE A 15 23.06 5.52 8.25
CA PHE A 15 21.95 5.43 9.22
C PHE A 15 20.68 4.77 8.64
N ILE A 16 20.52 4.76 7.31
CA ILE A 16 19.35 4.15 6.65
C ILE A 16 19.52 2.64 6.40
N GLN A 17 20.76 2.12 6.44
CA GLN A 17 21.05 0.72 6.12
C GLN A 17 20.76 -0.36 7.21
N PRO A 18 20.23 -0.07 8.41
CA PRO A 18 19.73 -1.15 9.29
C PRO A 18 18.27 -1.56 9.04
N PHE A 19 17.43 -0.72 8.44
CA PHE A 19 15.99 -1.01 8.32
C PHE A 19 15.65 -1.99 7.18
N GLU A 20 16.46 -2.02 6.13
CA GLU A 20 16.24 -2.89 4.96
C GLU A 20 16.24 -4.38 5.36
N LYS A 21 17.16 -4.80 6.26
CA LYS A 21 17.24 -6.19 6.74
C LYS A 21 16.21 -6.56 7.82
N VAL A 22 15.58 -5.58 8.47
CA VAL A 22 14.57 -5.83 9.52
C VAL A 22 13.18 -5.99 8.89
N ASN A 23 12.92 -5.37 7.73
CA ASN A 23 11.62 -5.38 7.07
C ASN A 23 11.20 -6.75 6.52
N ASP A 24 12.15 -7.56 6.04
CA ASP A 24 11.85 -8.93 5.60
C ASP A 24 11.38 -9.82 6.77
N LYS A 25 11.75 -9.49 8.01
CA LYS A 25 11.43 -10.36 9.15
C LYS A 25 10.02 -10.21 9.69
N ILE A 26 9.47 -9.00 9.82
CA ILE A 26 8.32 -8.81 10.73
C ILE A 26 6.98 -9.35 10.19
N LEU A 27 6.70 -9.30 8.88
CA LEU A 27 5.45 -9.84 8.32
C LEU A 27 5.59 -11.23 7.71
N LEU A 28 6.82 -11.67 7.39
CA LEU A 28 7.07 -13.00 6.82
C LEU A 28 7.27 -14.08 7.90
N MET A 29 7.54 -13.69 9.16
CA MET A 29 7.88 -14.64 10.23
C MET A 29 6.80 -15.68 10.49
N GLU A 30 5.52 -15.31 10.37
CA GLU A 30 4.41 -16.21 10.71
C GLU A 30 3.98 -17.10 9.53
N SER A 31 4.12 -16.63 8.28
CA SER A 31 3.62 -17.37 7.11
C SER A 31 4.70 -18.13 6.35
N SER A 32 5.98 -17.84 6.56
CA SER A 32 7.11 -18.27 5.70
C SER A 32 6.92 -17.95 4.21
N GLN A 33 5.93 -17.13 3.85
CA GLN A 33 5.68 -16.75 2.46
C GLN A 33 6.51 -15.51 2.14
N LEU A 34 7.10 -15.47 0.94
CA LEU A 34 7.76 -14.28 0.42
C LEU A 34 6.73 -13.38 -0.25
N VAL A 35 6.66 -12.11 0.17
CA VAL A 35 5.75 -11.13 -0.45
C VAL A 35 6.37 -10.63 -1.75
N ASN A 36 5.59 -10.70 -2.84
CA ASN A 36 5.98 -10.11 -4.11
C ASN A 36 5.60 -8.62 -4.15
N LEU A 37 6.54 -7.76 -3.76
CA LEU A 37 6.34 -6.31 -3.70
C LEU A 37 5.88 -5.70 -5.04
N ALA A 38 6.37 -6.23 -6.17
CA ALA A 38 5.98 -5.75 -7.50
C ALA A 38 4.49 -5.99 -7.83
N LYS A 39 3.87 -6.97 -7.17
CA LYS A 39 2.43 -7.27 -7.28
C LYS A 39 1.60 -6.68 -6.13
N SER A 40 2.26 -6.10 -5.13
CA SER A 40 1.62 -5.55 -3.95
C SER A 40 1.44 -4.04 -4.06
N LYS A 41 0.32 -3.54 -3.53
CA LYS A 41 0.01 -2.10 -3.49
C LYS A 41 -0.39 -1.69 -2.08
N CYS A 42 0.04 -0.51 -1.65
CA CYS A 42 -0.36 0.07 -0.39
C CYS A 42 -1.53 1.03 -0.61
N TYR A 43 -2.59 0.90 0.19
CA TYR A 43 -3.77 1.78 0.14
C TYR A 43 -3.94 2.45 1.51
N THR A 44 -3.47 3.68 1.65
CA THR A 44 -3.49 4.40 2.94
C THR A 44 -4.58 5.48 2.96
N GLY A 45 -5.35 5.55 4.04
CA GLY A 45 -6.36 6.60 4.28
C GLY A 45 -5.92 7.55 5.40
N GLY A 46 -6.31 8.82 5.33
CA GLY A 46 -6.14 9.77 6.44
C GLY A 46 -4.72 10.26 6.72
N ILE A 47 -3.73 9.91 5.88
CA ILE A 47 -2.34 10.37 6.03
C ILE A 47 -1.95 11.35 4.92
N SER A 48 -0.96 12.20 5.22
CA SER A 48 -0.42 13.18 4.26
C SER A 48 0.29 12.49 3.10
N GLU A 49 0.36 13.17 1.95
CA GLU A 49 1.03 12.62 0.76
C GLU A 49 2.52 12.34 1.01
N HIS A 50 3.18 13.19 1.79
CA HIS A 50 4.56 12.96 2.21
C HIS A 50 4.72 11.66 2.98
N MET A 51 3.80 11.36 3.92
CA MET A 51 3.81 10.09 4.64
C MET A 51 3.51 8.90 3.73
N LYS A 52 2.66 9.06 2.70
CA LYS A 52 2.45 8.00 1.70
C LYS A 52 3.72 7.69 0.94
N SER A 53 4.43 8.72 0.47
CA SER A 53 5.71 8.55 -0.22
C SER A 53 6.72 7.85 0.70
N LEU A 54 6.85 8.30 1.94
CA LEU A 54 7.76 7.68 2.90
C LEU A 54 7.43 6.20 3.14
N ILE A 55 6.16 5.85 3.28
CA ILE A 55 5.73 4.45 3.45
C ILE A 55 6.02 3.63 2.19
N ALA A 56 5.76 4.20 1.00
CA ALA A 56 6.06 3.56 -0.28
C ALA A 56 7.56 3.30 -0.43
N ASP A 57 8.39 4.27 -0.10
CA ASP A 57 9.85 4.21 -0.18
C ASP A 57 10.43 3.19 0.81
N ILE A 58 9.96 3.19 2.07
CA ILE A 58 10.47 2.27 3.10
C ILE A 58 10.14 0.81 2.79
N ARG A 59 8.96 0.56 2.19
CA ARG A 59 8.43 -0.81 2.03
C ARG A 59 8.49 -1.34 0.60
N GLY A 60 8.92 -0.53 -0.37
CA GLY A 60 8.96 -0.91 -1.78
C GLY A 60 7.59 -1.16 -2.41
N PHE A 61 6.50 -0.70 -1.78
CA PHE A 61 5.15 -0.85 -2.33
C PHE A 61 4.80 0.33 -3.24
N SER A 62 4.15 0.05 -4.36
CA SER A 62 3.50 1.10 -5.14
C SER A 62 2.23 1.60 -4.45
N SER A 63 1.95 2.89 -4.55
CA SER A 63 0.71 3.47 -4.03
C SER A 63 -0.46 3.10 -4.93
N GLY A 64 -1.50 2.50 -4.36
CA GLY A 64 -2.73 2.19 -5.07
C GLY A 64 -3.80 3.29 -4.93
N ALA A 65 -4.74 3.31 -5.87
CA ALA A 65 -5.87 4.24 -5.87
C ALA A 65 -7.17 3.54 -5.43
N THR A 66 -7.99 4.25 -4.66
CA THR A 66 -9.36 3.84 -4.29
C THR A 66 -10.35 4.82 -4.93
N PRO A 67 -11.54 4.38 -5.37
CA PRO A 67 -12.12 3.04 -5.22
C PRO A 67 -11.52 2.00 -6.19
N PHE A 68 -11.54 0.72 -5.81
CA PHE A 68 -11.21 -0.40 -6.70
C PHE A 68 -12.03 -1.64 -6.36
N THR A 69 -12.16 -2.58 -7.29
CA THR A 69 -12.89 -3.84 -7.05
C THR A 69 -11.93 -4.94 -6.64
N TYR A 70 -12.19 -5.60 -5.52
CA TYR A 70 -11.45 -6.77 -5.05
C TYR A 70 -12.40 -7.93 -4.82
N LEU A 71 -12.17 -9.06 -5.53
CA LEU A 71 -13.06 -10.23 -5.49
C LEU A 71 -14.54 -9.90 -5.77
N GLY A 72 -14.79 -8.89 -6.62
CA GLY A 72 -16.15 -8.43 -6.96
C GLY A 72 -16.78 -7.47 -5.94
N ILE A 73 -16.06 -7.08 -4.89
CA ILE A 73 -16.52 -6.13 -3.87
C ILE A 73 -15.79 -4.78 -4.08
N PRO A 74 -16.50 -3.65 -4.17
CA PRO A 74 -15.88 -2.33 -4.25
C PRO A 74 -15.28 -1.95 -2.90
N LEU A 75 -13.96 -1.74 -2.88
CA LEU A 75 -13.19 -1.20 -1.76
C LEU A 75 -12.95 0.29 -1.98
N PHE A 76 -13.34 1.11 -1.01
CA PHE A 76 -13.21 2.57 -1.06
C PHE A 76 -12.94 3.14 0.33
N LYS A 77 -12.54 4.41 0.37
CA LYS A 77 -12.27 5.13 1.63
C LYS A 77 -13.54 5.85 2.11
N GLY A 78 -13.79 5.79 3.42
CA GLY A 78 -14.91 6.48 4.05
C GLY A 78 -16.20 5.67 4.08
N LYS A 79 -17.33 6.35 4.34
CA LYS A 79 -18.63 5.69 4.53
C LYS A 79 -19.21 5.21 3.19
N PRO A 80 -19.79 3.99 3.11
CA PRO A 80 -20.53 3.53 1.95
C PRO A 80 -21.65 4.50 1.60
N ARG A 81 -21.77 4.83 0.31
CA ARG A 81 -22.95 5.50 -0.25
C ARG A 81 -23.64 4.54 -1.21
N VAL A 82 -24.91 4.78 -1.49
CA VAL A 82 -25.73 3.96 -2.41
C VAL A 82 -25.01 3.73 -3.74
N ILE A 83 -24.39 4.77 -4.30
CA ILE A 83 -23.63 4.70 -5.55
C ILE A 83 -22.48 3.68 -5.53
N HIS A 84 -21.88 3.39 -4.36
CA HIS A 84 -20.80 2.41 -4.25
C HIS A 84 -21.34 0.97 -4.24
N LEU A 85 -22.58 0.77 -3.78
CA LEU A 85 -23.21 -0.55 -3.64
C LEU A 85 -24.11 -0.90 -4.84
N GLN A 86 -24.48 0.10 -5.63
CA GLN A 86 -25.28 -0.06 -6.86
C GLN A 86 -24.73 -1.14 -7.80
N PRO A 87 -23.39 -1.22 -8.08
CA PRO A 87 -22.85 -2.28 -8.92
C PRO A 87 -23.09 -3.69 -8.36
N ILE A 88 -23.11 -3.86 -7.03
CA ILE A 88 -23.41 -5.16 -6.41
C ILE A 88 -24.89 -5.51 -6.62
N ALA A 89 -25.79 -4.54 -6.40
CA ALA A 89 -27.22 -4.74 -6.60
C ALA A 89 -27.54 -5.13 -8.05
N ASP A 90 -26.98 -4.42 -9.01
CA ASP A 90 -27.26 -4.62 -10.43
C ASP A 90 -26.62 -5.89 -10.99
N HIS A 91 -25.37 -6.19 -10.64
CA HIS A 91 -24.67 -7.33 -11.24
C HIS A 91 -24.82 -8.63 -10.47
N LYS A 92 -24.93 -8.60 -9.13
CA LYS A 92 -24.96 -9.84 -8.33
C LYS A 92 -26.37 -10.21 -7.93
N ILE A 93 -27.14 -9.26 -7.41
CA ILE A 93 -28.48 -9.55 -6.87
C ILE A 93 -29.46 -9.76 -8.02
N ARG A 94 -29.55 -8.82 -8.97
CA ARG A 94 -30.49 -8.93 -10.11
C ARG A 94 -30.25 -10.20 -10.93
N LEU A 95 -28.99 -10.53 -11.25
CA LEU A 95 -28.66 -11.76 -12.00
C LEU A 95 -28.97 -13.05 -11.23
N LYS A 96 -28.88 -13.03 -9.89
CA LYS A 96 -29.24 -14.18 -9.05
C LYS A 96 -30.76 -14.34 -8.94
N MET A 97 -31.51 -13.24 -8.89
CA MET A 97 -32.97 -13.22 -8.78
C MET A 97 -33.69 -13.50 -10.10
N ALA A 98 -33.00 -13.39 -11.25
CA ALA A 98 -33.56 -13.70 -12.57
C ALA A 98 -33.45 -15.19 -12.95
N ARG A 99 -32.95 -16.03 -12.03
CA ARG A 99 -32.90 -17.49 -12.17
C ARG A 99 -34.01 -18.12 -11.35
#